data_AF-A0A1L9V6X5-F1
#
_entry.id   AF-A0A1L9V6X5-F1
#
_cell.length_a   1.000
_cell.length_b   1.000
_cell.length_c   1.000
_cell.angle_alpha   90.00
_cell.angle_beta   90.00
_cell.angle_gamma   90.00
#
_symmetry.space_group_name_H-M   'P 1'
#
loop_
_entity.id
_entity.type
_entity.pdbx_description
1 polymer ?
#
loop_
_entity_poly.entity_id
_entity_poly.type
_entity_poly.pdbx_seq_one_letter_code
_entity_poly.pdbx_strand_id
1 'polypeptide(L)'
;MHFSITSIPSILLLATTAICSSLTITIPPSNLLPNPNVLPAGTHATLTSLPSSSQDQATRNALLTAPLTRSATFVFRNLQPSTPAQPASYLLDIRSAEYVFAPYRVDVAADGKVMGVWETFRGNPWDNRGAEKFNAVDAAARKDVTVETKLLAKRGFYEQRSSFSPLSLVKNPMILLALVALGFMFGMPKLMENMDPEMRAEFEKHSRSSPITGGARSAMSGGGGGGGGGPGNFDLAGWMAGTAPGP
;
A
#
# COMPACT_ATOMS: atom_id res chain seq x y z
N MET A 1 -87.42 7.48 -26.78
CA MET A 1 -86.02 7.84 -27.12
C MET A 1 -85.23 7.83 -25.82
N HIS A 2 -84.49 6.75 -25.55
CA HIS A 2 -83.72 6.59 -24.30
C HIS A 2 -82.26 7.01 -24.57
N PHE A 3 -81.81 8.07 -23.89
CA PHE A 3 -80.42 8.51 -23.94
C PHE A 3 -79.59 7.66 -22.96
N SER A 4 -78.68 6.85 -23.51
CA SER A 4 -77.70 6.08 -22.75
C SER A 4 -76.55 6.99 -22.33
N ILE A 5 -76.32 7.11 -21.02
CA ILE A 5 -75.22 7.88 -20.43
C ILE A 5 -74.01 6.95 -20.36
N THR A 6 -73.05 7.13 -21.27
CA THR A 6 -71.79 6.38 -21.25
C THR A 6 -70.86 6.96 -20.19
N SER A 7 -70.62 6.18 -19.14
CA SER A 7 -69.65 6.46 -18.07
C SER A 7 -68.22 6.41 -18.62
N ILE A 8 -67.45 7.48 -18.42
CA ILE A 8 -66.03 7.59 -18.78
C ILE A 8 -65.20 7.03 -17.61
N PRO A 9 -64.31 6.04 -17.83
CA PRO A 9 -63.42 5.58 -16.77
C PRO A 9 -62.31 6.61 -16.55
N SER A 10 -62.29 7.21 -15.36
CA SER A 10 -61.21 8.09 -14.91
C SER A 10 -59.96 7.26 -14.65
N ILE A 11 -58.97 7.34 -15.55
CA ILE A 11 -57.67 6.70 -15.40
C ILE A 11 -56.86 7.52 -14.40
N LEU A 12 -56.79 7.06 -13.15
CA LEU A 12 -55.93 7.64 -12.12
C LEU A 12 -54.49 7.21 -12.42
N LEU A 13 -53.73 8.04 -13.14
CA LEU A 13 -52.28 7.88 -13.28
C LEU A 13 -51.63 8.11 -11.91
N LEU A 14 -51.26 7.03 -11.24
CA LEU A 14 -50.40 7.06 -10.05
C LEU A 14 -48.99 7.44 -10.52
N ALA A 15 -48.71 8.74 -10.58
CA ALA A 15 -47.36 9.24 -10.81
C ALA A 15 -46.52 8.94 -9.56
N THR A 16 -45.84 7.79 -9.55
CA THR A 16 -44.80 7.51 -8.58
C THR A 16 -43.67 8.50 -8.81
N THR A 17 -43.60 9.54 -7.99
CA THR A 17 -42.48 10.48 -7.98
C THR A 17 -41.24 9.72 -7.52
N ALA A 18 -40.47 9.20 -8.48
CA ALA A 18 -39.17 8.61 -8.20
C ALA A 18 -38.25 9.71 -7.69
N ILE A 19 -37.92 9.67 -6.39
CA ILE A 19 -36.90 10.52 -5.81
C ILE A 19 -35.56 10.03 -6.35
N CYS A 20 -35.01 10.74 -7.33
CA CYS A 20 -33.67 10.47 -7.84
C CYS A 20 -32.64 11.14 -6.93
N SER A 21 -31.94 10.35 -6.13
CA SER A 21 -30.70 10.76 -5.47
C SER A 21 -29.51 10.39 -6.36
N SER A 22 -28.45 11.18 -6.29
CA SER A 22 -27.20 10.86 -6.97
C SER A 22 -26.00 10.95 -6.04
N LEU A 23 -25.11 9.97 -6.17
CA LEU A 23 -23.81 9.96 -5.51
C LEU A 23 -22.74 10.11 -6.59
N THR A 24 -21.99 11.20 -6.50
CA THR A 24 -20.88 11.51 -7.39
C THR A 24 -19.57 11.33 -6.64
N ILE A 25 -18.70 10.48 -7.17
CA ILE A 25 -17.35 10.27 -6.65
C ILE A 25 -16.38 10.95 -7.59
N THR A 26 -15.54 11.84 -7.06
CA THR A 26 -14.58 12.64 -7.83
C THR A 26 -13.17 12.15 -7.53
N ILE A 27 -12.31 12.07 -8.55
CA ILE A 27 -10.91 11.69 -8.38
C ILE A 27 -10.06 12.98 -8.38
N PRO A 28 -9.57 13.42 -7.21
CA PRO A 28 -8.73 14.60 -7.13
C PRO A 28 -7.33 14.31 -7.72
N PRO A 29 -6.67 15.33 -8.29
CA PRO A 29 -5.24 15.29 -8.58
C PRO A 29 -4.43 14.98 -7.31
N SER A 30 -3.41 14.13 -7.43
CA SER A 30 -2.52 13.76 -6.32
C SER A 30 -1.09 13.54 -6.77
N ASN A 31 -0.14 13.41 -5.84
CA ASN A 31 1.26 13.15 -6.16
C ASN A 31 1.48 11.90 -7.03
N LEU A 32 0.66 10.86 -6.82
CA LEU A 32 0.73 9.60 -7.58
C LEU A 32 -0.04 9.66 -8.91
N LEU A 33 -1.02 10.55 -9.01
CA LEU A 33 -1.83 10.76 -10.21
C LEU A 33 -2.05 12.28 -10.40
N PRO A 34 -1.08 13.00 -10.99
CA PRO A 34 -1.20 14.44 -11.17
C PRO A 34 -2.34 14.84 -12.13
N ASN A 35 -2.63 13.98 -13.12
CA ASN A 35 -3.74 14.17 -14.06
C ASN A 35 -4.70 12.98 -14.01
N PRO A 36 -5.91 13.14 -13.42
CA PRO A 36 -6.92 12.10 -13.36
C PRO A 36 -7.40 11.57 -14.72
N ASN A 37 -7.25 12.35 -15.80
CA ASN A 37 -7.66 11.94 -17.15
C ASN A 37 -6.75 10.86 -17.79
N VAL A 38 -5.61 10.54 -17.15
CA VAL A 38 -4.69 9.49 -17.60
C VAL A 38 -5.17 8.09 -17.17
N LEU A 39 -6.23 8.02 -16.35
CA LEU A 39 -6.76 6.74 -15.90
C LEU A 39 -7.22 5.85 -17.06
N PRO A 40 -6.96 4.54 -17.01
CA PRO A 40 -7.40 3.60 -18.03
C PRO A 40 -8.92 3.64 -18.20
N ALA A 41 -9.39 3.54 -19.44
CA ALA A 41 -10.82 3.51 -19.78
C ALA A 41 -11.61 2.37 -19.09
N GLY A 42 -10.93 1.27 -18.73
CA GLY A 42 -11.53 0.16 -17.98
C GLY A 42 -11.80 0.47 -16.49
N THR A 43 -11.49 1.68 -16.03
CA THR A 43 -11.67 2.08 -14.64
C THR A 43 -13.14 2.35 -14.35
N HIS A 44 -13.68 1.71 -13.31
CA HIS A 44 -15.08 1.81 -12.93
C HIS A 44 -15.23 1.68 -11.41
N ALA A 45 -16.31 2.24 -10.88
CA ALA A 45 -16.67 2.11 -9.48
C ALA A 45 -17.84 1.13 -9.32
N THR A 46 -17.83 0.35 -8.25
CA THR A 46 -18.88 -0.60 -7.90
C THR A 46 -19.39 -0.35 -6.50
N LEU A 47 -20.70 -0.30 -6.32
CA LEU A 47 -21.37 -0.36 -5.02
C LEU A 47 -21.89 -1.78 -4.84
N THR A 48 -21.52 -2.43 -3.75
CA THR A 48 -21.96 -3.78 -3.42
C THR A 48 -22.67 -3.77 -2.08
N SER A 49 -23.92 -4.23 -2.02
CA SER A 49 -24.62 -4.49 -0.76
C SER A 49 -24.47 -5.96 -0.34
N LEU A 50 -24.53 -6.21 0.96
CA LEU A 50 -24.69 -7.57 1.48
C LEU A 50 -26.15 -8.01 1.32
N PRO A 51 -26.42 -9.29 1.03
CA PRO A 51 -27.78 -9.81 1.00
C PRO A 51 -28.34 -9.83 2.44
N SER A 52 -29.44 -9.11 2.67
CA SER A 52 -30.15 -9.17 3.95
C SER A 52 -30.81 -10.55 4.09
N SER A 53 -30.53 -11.24 5.19
CA SER A 53 -30.97 -12.61 5.47
C SER A 53 -32.46 -12.67 5.78
N SER A 54 -33.32 -12.58 4.77
CA SER A 54 -34.65 -13.19 4.71
C SER A 54 -35.33 -12.72 3.43
N GLN A 55 -35.65 -13.68 2.56
CA GLN A 55 -36.67 -13.51 1.52
C GLN A 55 -36.32 -12.52 0.39
N ASP A 56 -35.31 -12.84 -0.42
CA ASP A 56 -35.42 -12.70 -1.88
C ASP A 56 -34.20 -13.32 -2.58
N GLN A 57 -34.29 -14.62 -2.86
CA GLN A 57 -33.35 -15.31 -3.74
C GLN A 57 -33.48 -14.84 -5.22
N ALA A 58 -34.50 -14.00 -5.51
CA ALA A 58 -34.80 -13.45 -6.83
C ALA A 58 -34.24 -12.03 -7.05
N THR A 59 -33.99 -11.23 -6.00
CA THR A 59 -33.32 -9.94 -6.13
C THR A 59 -31.82 -10.14 -5.99
N ARG A 60 -31.15 -10.22 -7.14
CA ARG A 60 -29.69 -10.23 -7.26
C ARG A 60 -29.06 -9.23 -6.28
N ASN A 61 -27.93 -9.61 -5.67
CA ASN A 61 -27.00 -8.69 -4.99
C ASN A 61 -27.04 -7.34 -5.69
N ALA A 62 -27.39 -6.27 -4.98
CA ALA A 62 -27.50 -4.94 -5.57
C ALA A 62 -26.10 -4.41 -5.88
N LEU A 63 -25.54 -4.91 -6.98
CA LEU A 63 -24.28 -4.50 -7.57
C LEU A 63 -24.60 -3.36 -8.53
N LEU A 64 -24.35 -2.13 -8.09
CA LEU A 64 -24.44 -0.96 -8.96
C LEU A 64 -23.04 -0.66 -9.48
N THR A 65 -22.92 -0.39 -10.77
CA THR A 65 -21.63 -0.05 -11.39
C THR A 65 -21.74 1.29 -12.09
N ALA A 66 -20.71 2.12 -11.93
CA ALA A 66 -20.59 3.41 -12.61
C ALA A 66 -19.25 3.48 -13.36
N PRO A 67 -19.27 3.72 -14.69
CA PRO A 67 -18.04 3.90 -15.47
C PRO A 67 -17.40 5.26 -15.18
N LEU A 68 -16.09 5.38 -15.46
CA LEU A 68 -15.38 6.65 -15.38
C LEU A 68 -15.90 7.64 -16.44
N THR A 69 -16.23 8.86 -16.01
CA THR A 69 -16.64 9.94 -16.90
C THR A 69 -15.43 10.79 -17.37
N ARG A 70 -15.65 11.64 -18.38
CA ARG A 70 -14.62 12.60 -18.86
C ARG A 70 -14.19 13.64 -17.82
N SER A 71 -15.00 13.86 -16.79
CA SER A 71 -14.67 14.75 -15.67
C SER A 71 -13.90 14.04 -14.55
N ALA A 72 -13.39 12.83 -14.80
CA ALA A 72 -12.77 11.97 -13.80
C ALA A 72 -13.68 11.71 -12.58
N THR A 73 -14.97 11.47 -12.84
CA THR A 73 -15.97 11.18 -11.81
C THR A 73 -16.69 9.86 -12.08
N PHE A 74 -17.29 9.31 -11.04
CA PHE A 74 -18.24 8.19 -11.12
C PHE A 74 -19.58 8.69 -10.60
N VAL A 75 -20.65 8.44 -11.35
CA VAL A 75 -21.99 8.91 -10.98
C VAL A 75 -22.91 7.72 -10.80
N PHE A 76 -23.31 7.46 -9.57
CA PHE A 76 -24.36 6.51 -9.25
C PHE A 76 -25.69 7.26 -9.17
N ARG A 77 -26.63 6.86 -10.02
CA ARG A 77 -27.99 7.42 -10.06
C ARG A 77 -28.96 6.39 -9.50
N ASN A 78 -30.05 6.86 -8.90
CA ASN A 78 -31.11 6.02 -8.37
C ASN A 78 -30.60 4.99 -7.35
N LEU A 79 -30.02 5.49 -6.25
CA LEU A 79 -29.63 4.64 -5.13
C LEU A 79 -30.88 4.18 -4.37
N GLN A 80 -31.52 3.13 -4.86
CA GLN A 80 -32.68 2.54 -4.21
C GLN A 80 -32.24 1.34 -3.35
N PRO A 81 -32.55 1.34 -2.04
CA PRO A 81 -32.41 0.16 -1.20
C PRO A 81 -33.18 -1.02 -1.80
N SER A 82 -32.64 -2.23 -1.66
CA SER A 82 -33.32 -3.46 -2.09
C SER A 82 -34.67 -3.66 -1.39
N THR A 83 -34.79 -3.14 -0.17
CA THR A 83 -36.01 -3.19 0.64
C THR A 83 -36.50 -1.76 0.86
N PRO A 84 -37.68 -1.36 0.32
CA PRO A 84 -38.16 0.03 0.35
C PRO A 84 -38.47 0.58 1.76
N ALA A 85 -38.36 -0.24 2.80
CA ALA A 85 -38.62 0.14 4.20
C ALA A 85 -37.35 0.22 5.07
N GLN A 86 -36.17 -0.16 4.56
CA GLN A 86 -34.95 -0.21 5.37
C GLN A 86 -33.81 0.59 4.75
N PRO A 87 -32.98 1.26 5.57
CA PRO A 87 -31.73 1.83 5.09
C PRO A 87 -30.80 0.71 4.60
N ALA A 88 -30.04 1.00 3.54
CA ALA A 88 -29.08 0.07 2.97
C ALA A 88 -27.66 0.62 3.10
N SER A 89 -26.72 -0.27 3.41
CA SER A 89 -25.30 0.04 3.43
C SER A 89 -24.61 -0.64 2.26
N TYR A 90 -23.81 0.13 1.53
CA TYR A 90 -23.06 -0.31 0.36
C TYR A 90 -21.56 -0.17 0.61
N LEU A 91 -20.80 -1.09 0.06
CA LEU A 91 -19.35 -0.97 -0.09
C LEU A 91 -19.04 -0.41 -1.48
N LEU A 92 -18.45 0.78 -1.51
CA LEU A 92 -17.89 1.39 -2.71
C LEU A 92 -16.44 0.96 -2.89
N ASP A 93 -16.16 0.38 -4.06
CA ASP A 93 -14.81 -0.01 -4.50
C ASP A 93 -14.56 0.57 -5.90
N ILE A 94 -13.38 1.11 -6.14
CA ILE A 94 -12.99 1.65 -7.45
C ILE A 94 -11.94 0.73 -8.04
N ARG A 95 -12.31 0.10 -9.15
CA ARG A 95 -11.46 -0.85 -9.88
C ARG A 95 -10.76 -0.12 -11.01
N SER A 96 -9.44 -0.09 -10.94
CA SER A 96 -8.56 0.34 -12.02
C SER A 96 -7.48 -0.71 -12.27
N ALA A 97 -6.89 -0.72 -13.47
CA ALA A 97 -5.78 -1.62 -13.78
C ALA A 97 -4.50 -1.20 -13.03
N GLU A 98 -4.15 0.07 -13.09
CA GLU A 98 -2.86 0.57 -12.61
C GLU A 98 -2.90 1.20 -11.21
N TYR A 99 -4.08 1.57 -10.71
CA TYR A 99 -4.22 2.37 -9.51
C TYR A 99 -5.06 1.66 -8.45
N VAL A 100 -4.73 1.90 -7.19
CA VAL A 100 -5.46 1.38 -6.03
C VAL A 100 -6.07 2.55 -5.27
N PHE A 101 -7.39 2.53 -5.13
CA PHE A 101 -8.15 3.53 -4.39
C PHE A 101 -8.58 3.00 -3.03
N ALA A 102 -8.88 3.92 -2.10
CA ALA A 102 -9.48 3.55 -0.83
C ALA A 102 -10.93 3.06 -1.02
N PRO A 103 -11.36 2.01 -0.31
CA PRO A 103 -12.76 1.62 -0.29
C PRO A 103 -13.55 2.52 0.65
N TYR A 104 -14.84 2.71 0.36
CA TYR A 104 -15.74 3.52 1.19
C TYR A 104 -16.99 2.73 1.58
N ARG A 105 -17.49 2.98 2.78
CA ARG A 105 -18.84 2.60 3.19
C ARG A 105 -19.78 3.75 2.86
N VAL A 106 -20.89 3.44 2.21
CA VAL A 106 -21.94 4.40 1.84
C VAL A 106 -23.23 3.92 2.48
N ASP A 107 -23.78 4.69 3.42
CA ASP A 107 -25.10 4.41 3.98
C ASP A 107 -26.15 5.26 3.24
N VAL A 108 -27.23 4.61 2.82
CA VAL A 108 -28.34 5.19 2.07
C VAL A 108 -29.64 4.96 2.84
N ALA A 109 -30.45 6.00 3.00
CA ALA A 109 -31.74 5.93 3.65
C ALA A 109 -32.80 5.20 2.79
N ALA A 110 -33.92 4.84 3.40
CA ALA A 110 -35.05 4.20 2.70
C ALA A 110 -35.60 5.04 1.54
N ASP A 111 -35.46 6.37 1.62
CA ASP A 111 -35.87 7.33 0.58
C ASP A 111 -34.83 7.48 -0.55
N GLY A 112 -33.72 6.73 -0.48
CA GLY A 112 -32.61 6.76 -1.42
C GLY A 112 -31.60 7.87 -1.15
N LYS A 113 -31.78 8.75 -0.15
CA LYS A 113 -30.78 9.78 0.15
C LYS A 113 -29.53 9.18 0.77
N VAL A 114 -28.37 9.69 0.38
CA VAL A 114 -27.09 9.31 0.99
C VAL A 114 -27.01 9.91 2.38
N MET A 115 -26.95 9.06 3.40
CA MET A 115 -26.83 9.47 4.80
C MET A 115 -25.40 9.78 5.20
N GLY A 116 -24.44 9.02 4.68
CA GLY A 116 -23.03 9.26 4.97
C GLY A 116 -22.10 8.38 4.16
N VAL A 117 -20.85 8.84 4.07
CA VAL A 117 -19.75 8.18 3.37
C VAL A 117 -18.52 8.20 4.25
N TRP A 118 -17.98 7.01 4.54
CA TRP A 118 -16.81 6.83 5.39
C TRP A 118 -15.74 6.02 4.67
N GLU A 119 -14.47 6.40 4.82
CA GLU A 119 -13.32 5.61 4.37
C GLU A 119 -13.22 4.35 5.23
N THR A 120 -13.12 3.18 4.59
CA THR A 120 -13.01 1.89 5.28
C THR A 120 -11.76 1.14 4.85
N PHE A 121 -11.44 0.07 5.58
CA PHE A 121 -10.31 -0.80 5.30
C PHE A 121 -10.74 -2.25 5.37
N ARG A 122 -10.11 -3.10 4.55
CA ARG A 122 -10.39 -4.54 4.59
C ARG A 122 -9.99 -5.10 5.94
N GLY A 123 -10.89 -5.85 6.57
CA GLY A 123 -10.68 -6.45 7.88
C GLY A 123 -11.27 -5.66 9.05
N ASN A 124 -11.75 -4.43 8.84
CA ASN A 124 -12.48 -3.71 9.89
C ASN A 124 -13.93 -4.24 10.03
N PRO A 125 -14.45 -4.35 11.27
CA PRO A 125 -15.87 -4.63 11.50
C PRO A 125 -16.75 -3.59 10.79
N TRP A 126 -17.90 -4.01 10.28
CA TRP A 126 -18.78 -3.12 9.52
C TRP A 126 -19.21 -1.90 10.35
N ASP A 127 -19.53 -2.09 11.63
CA ASP A 127 -19.97 -1.04 12.55
C ASP A 127 -18.91 0.02 12.85
N ASN A 128 -17.63 -0.29 12.62
CA ASN A 128 -16.55 0.67 12.78
C ASN A 128 -16.48 1.61 11.57
N ARG A 129 -17.17 2.75 11.69
CA ARG A 129 -17.12 3.84 10.71
C ARG A 129 -15.78 4.55 10.88
N GLY A 130 -14.92 4.43 9.87
CA GLY A 130 -13.61 5.06 9.83
C GLY A 130 -13.69 6.57 9.58
N ALA A 131 -12.69 7.11 8.87
CA ALA A 131 -12.63 8.54 8.59
C ALA A 131 -13.84 9.01 7.76
N GLU A 132 -14.57 9.98 8.27
CA GLU A 132 -15.75 10.54 7.62
C GLU A 132 -15.37 11.41 6.42
N LYS A 133 -16.02 11.19 5.29
CA LYS A 133 -15.90 12.04 4.09
C LYS A 133 -17.14 12.86 3.84
N PHE A 134 -18.30 12.34 4.22
CA PHE A 134 -19.57 13.04 4.09
C PHE A 134 -20.54 12.52 5.15
N ASN A 135 -21.35 13.42 5.71
CA ASN A 135 -22.43 13.10 6.62
C ASN A 135 -23.58 14.09 6.43
N ALA A 136 -24.77 13.54 6.25
CA ALA A 136 -25.98 14.31 5.99
C ALA A 136 -26.43 15.18 7.19
N VAL A 137 -25.91 14.91 8.40
CA VAL A 137 -26.19 15.74 9.59
C VAL A 137 -25.50 17.11 9.48
N ASP A 138 -24.26 17.13 8.97
CA ASP A 138 -23.45 18.35 8.87
C ASP A 138 -23.64 19.08 7.53
N ALA A 139 -23.94 18.33 6.47
CA ALA A 139 -24.23 18.88 5.15
C ALA A 139 -25.74 18.90 4.90
N ALA A 140 -26.36 20.08 5.04
CA ALA A 140 -27.79 20.31 4.78
C ALA A 140 -28.31 19.42 3.63
N ALA A 141 -29.16 18.44 3.97
CA ALA A 141 -29.57 17.30 3.15
C ALA A 141 -29.62 17.58 1.63
N ARG A 142 -28.48 17.43 0.95
CA ARG A 142 -28.39 17.59 -0.50
C ARG A 142 -28.82 16.29 -1.18
N LYS A 143 -29.64 16.40 -2.22
CA LYS A 143 -30.03 15.25 -3.06
C LYS A 143 -28.86 14.68 -3.85
N ASP A 144 -27.90 15.54 -4.18
CA ASP A 144 -26.68 15.21 -4.88
C ASP A 144 -25.48 15.37 -3.95
N VAL A 145 -24.79 14.26 -3.70
CA VAL A 145 -23.64 14.20 -2.81
C VAL A 145 -22.39 14.00 -3.63
N THR A 146 -21.38 14.84 -3.42
CA THR A 146 -20.08 14.73 -4.10
C THR A 146 -19.01 14.38 -3.07
N VAL A 147 -18.26 13.32 -3.31
CA VAL A 147 -17.19 12.84 -2.42
C VAL A 147 -15.89 12.68 -3.19
N GLU A 148 -14.79 13.13 -2.60
CA GLU A 148 -13.46 12.94 -3.15
C GLU A 148 -12.90 11.57 -2.75
N THR A 149 -12.41 10.82 -3.73
CA THR A 149 -11.73 9.55 -3.48
C THR A 149 -10.24 9.75 -3.23
N LYS A 150 -9.66 8.88 -2.41
CA LYS A 150 -8.25 8.87 -2.07
C LYS A 150 -7.54 7.77 -2.86
N LEU A 151 -6.51 8.18 -3.59
CA LEU A 151 -5.59 7.25 -4.24
C LEU A 151 -4.55 6.77 -3.22
N LEU A 152 -4.41 5.45 -3.09
CA LEU A 152 -3.50 4.83 -2.12
C LEU A 152 -2.15 4.48 -2.75
N ALA A 153 -2.15 3.87 -3.92
CA ALA A 153 -0.93 3.37 -4.55
C ALA A 153 -1.08 3.20 -6.07
N LYS A 154 0.06 3.13 -6.76
CA LYS A 154 0.17 2.59 -8.13
C LYS A 154 0.54 1.11 -8.05
N ARG A 155 -0.15 0.25 -8.79
CA ARG A 155 0.15 -1.19 -8.88
C ARG A 155 1.42 -1.40 -9.70
N GLY A 156 2.43 -1.97 -9.05
CA GLY A 156 3.56 -2.60 -9.72
C GLY A 156 3.26 -4.09 -9.91
N PHE A 157 3.05 -4.52 -11.16
CA PHE A 157 2.85 -5.94 -11.48
C PHE A 157 4.17 -6.69 -11.67
N TYR A 158 5.25 -5.95 -11.91
CA TYR A 158 6.56 -6.50 -12.23
C TYR A 158 7.58 -6.07 -11.20
N GLU A 159 8.41 -7.01 -10.81
CA GLU A 159 9.62 -6.75 -10.05
C GLU A 159 10.79 -6.52 -11.00
N GLN A 160 11.54 -5.46 -10.78
CA GLN A 160 12.73 -5.19 -11.59
C GLN A 160 13.83 -6.18 -11.19
N ARG A 161 14.42 -6.85 -12.19
CA ARG A 161 15.58 -7.71 -11.95
C ARG A 161 16.71 -6.91 -11.34
N SER A 162 17.45 -7.52 -10.40
CA SER A 162 18.68 -6.93 -9.87
C SER A 162 19.64 -6.64 -11.02
N SER A 163 19.87 -5.36 -11.28
CA SER A 163 20.86 -4.92 -12.27
C SER A 163 22.22 -4.78 -11.59
N PHE A 164 23.27 -5.10 -12.33
CA PHE A 164 24.62 -4.76 -11.93
C PHE A 164 24.75 -3.23 -11.92
N SER A 165 24.94 -2.64 -10.74
CA SER A 165 25.21 -1.21 -10.57
C SER A 165 26.65 -1.04 -10.12
N PRO A 166 27.53 -0.40 -10.93
CA PRO A 166 28.91 -0.13 -10.54
C PRO A 166 29.03 0.63 -9.21
N LEU A 167 28.07 1.51 -8.92
CA LEU A 167 27.99 2.23 -7.65
C LEU A 167 27.64 1.31 -6.48
N SER A 168 26.79 0.30 -6.70
CA SER A 168 26.48 -0.71 -5.69
C SER A 168 27.66 -1.65 -5.42
N LEU A 169 28.52 -1.85 -6.42
CA LEU A 169 29.77 -2.61 -6.28
C LEU A 169 30.74 -1.89 -5.34
N VAL A 170 30.90 -0.57 -5.48
CA VAL A 170 31.73 0.25 -4.57
C VAL A 170 31.13 0.31 -3.16
N LYS A 171 29.79 0.34 -3.01
CA LYS A 171 29.13 0.33 -1.70
C LYS A 171 29.14 -1.05 -1.01
N ASN A 172 29.65 -2.09 -1.67
CA ASN A 172 29.72 -3.42 -1.08
C ASN A 172 30.89 -3.47 -0.07
N PRO A 173 30.62 -3.74 1.23
CA PRO A 173 31.65 -3.74 2.26
C PRO A 173 32.77 -4.75 1.97
N MET A 174 32.48 -5.88 1.33
CA MET A 174 33.49 -6.89 1.00
C MET A 174 34.49 -6.36 -0.05
N ILE A 175 34.02 -5.56 -1.01
CA ILE A 175 34.88 -5.00 -2.06
C ILE A 175 35.70 -3.84 -1.51
N LEU A 176 35.13 -3.00 -0.64
CA LEU A 176 35.89 -1.95 0.03
C LEU A 176 37.00 -2.53 0.90
N LEU A 177 36.72 -3.60 1.66
CA LEU A 177 37.74 -4.30 2.44
C LEU A 177 38.81 -4.91 1.53
N ALA A 178 38.43 -5.50 0.39
CA ALA A 178 39.38 -6.02 -0.58
C ALA A 178 40.29 -4.91 -1.16
N LEU A 179 39.73 -3.74 -1.49
CA LEU A 179 40.51 -2.59 -1.98
C LEU A 179 41.44 -2.01 -0.90
N VAL A 180 40.97 -1.90 0.34
CA VAL A 180 41.80 -1.46 1.47
C VAL A 180 42.93 -2.45 1.74
N ALA A 181 42.65 -3.75 1.72
CA ALA A 181 43.66 -4.80 1.87
C ALA A 181 44.72 -4.74 0.76
N LEU A 182 44.31 -4.57 -0.50
CA LEU A 182 45.23 -4.35 -1.62
C LEU A 182 46.06 -3.08 -1.43
N GLY A 183 45.44 -2.00 -0.95
CA GLY A 183 46.12 -0.75 -0.61
C GLY A 183 47.19 -0.94 0.46
N PHE A 184 46.93 -1.71 1.52
CA PHE A 184 47.94 -2.05 2.52
C PHE A 184 49.03 -2.97 1.95
N MET A 185 48.67 -4.00 1.18
CA MET A 185 49.64 -4.94 0.62
C MET A 185 50.72 -4.25 -0.24
N PHE A 186 50.35 -3.25 -1.03
CA PHE A 186 51.30 -2.49 -1.85
C PHE A 186 51.79 -1.19 -1.19
N GLY A 187 50.99 -0.56 -0.34
CA GLY A 187 51.29 0.72 0.27
C GLY A 187 52.15 0.62 1.52
N MET A 188 51.95 -0.39 2.38
CA MET A 188 52.72 -0.54 3.61
C MET A 188 54.22 -0.74 3.37
N PRO A 189 54.67 -1.59 2.42
CA PRO A 189 56.10 -1.72 2.11
C PRO A 189 56.74 -0.39 1.71
N LYS A 190 56.03 0.43 0.92
CA LYS A 190 56.50 1.75 0.49
C LYS A 190 56.52 2.81 1.60
N LEU A 191 55.58 2.75 2.54
CA LEU A 191 55.60 3.61 3.71
C LEU A 191 56.74 3.20 4.66
N MET A 192 56.94 1.89 4.87
CA MET A 192 58.02 1.38 5.72
C MET A 192 59.41 1.69 5.16
N GLU A 193 59.61 1.67 3.84
CA GLU A 193 60.88 2.04 3.19
C GLU A 193 61.28 3.50 3.44
N ASN A 194 60.32 4.42 3.61
CA ASN A 194 60.53 5.86 3.77
C ASN A 194 60.41 6.38 5.22
N MET A 195 60.13 5.53 6.20
CA MET A 195 60.04 5.94 7.62
C MET A 195 61.42 5.95 8.31
N ASP A 196 61.62 6.83 9.28
CA ASP A 196 62.84 6.92 10.11
C ASP A 196 62.96 5.69 11.07
N PRO A 197 64.17 5.22 11.44
CA PRO A 197 64.34 3.94 12.12
C PRO A 197 63.74 3.91 13.54
N GLU A 198 63.64 5.06 14.22
CA GLU A 198 62.94 5.15 15.51
C GLU A 198 61.41 4.95 15.37
N MET A 199 60.79 5.55 14.35
CA MET A 199 59.35 5.40 14.09
C MET A 199 58.98 4.00 13.59
N ARG A 200 59.88 3.30 12.89
CA ARG A 200 59.69 1.89 12.50
C ARG A 200 59.62 0.98 13.72
N ALA A 201 60.50 1.20 14.70
CA ALA A 201 60.53 0.39 15.93
C ALA A 201 59.28 0.61 16.80
N GLU A 202 58.75 1.84 16.84
CA GLU A 202 57.47 2.13 17.50
C GLU A 202 56.29 1.48 16.77
N PHE A 203 56.24 1.56 15.44
CA PHE A 203 55.23 0.88 14.63
C PHE A 203 55.28 -0.65 14.79
N GLU A 204 56.47 -1.23 14.92
CA GLU A 204 56.63 -2.66 15.17
C GLU A 204 56.09 -3.06 16.56
N LYS A 205 56.37 -2.26 17.59
CA LYS A 205 55.83 -2.45 18.95
C LYS A 205 54.29 -2.35 18.96
N HIS A 206 53.72 -1.35 18.27
CA HIS A 206 52.26 -1.15 18.19
C HIS A 206 51.56 -2.18 17.29
N SER A 207 52.20 -2.66 16.22
CA SER A 207 51.65 -3.71 15.38
C SER A 207 51.62 -5.06 16.09
N ARG A 208 52.55 -5.32 17.02
CA ARG A 208 52.56 -6.53 17.87
C ARG A 208 51.41 -6.56 18.88
N SER A 209 50.99 -5.39 19.38
CA SER A 209 49.91 -5.29 20.36
C SER A 209 48.49 -5.24 19.76
N SER A 210 48.35 -5.03 18.44
CA SER A 210 47.03 -4.89 17.79
C SER A 210 46.56 -6.19 17.11
N PRO A 211 45.42 -6.79 17.52
CA PRO A 211 44.95 -8.08 16.99
C PRO A 211 44.53 -8.04 15.51
N ILE A 212 44.10 -6.86 15.02
CA ILE A 212 43.72 -6.66 13.60
C ILE A 212 44.93 -6.67 12.67
N THR A 213 46.02 -6.00 13.07
CA THR A 213 47.28 -5.95 12.31
C THR A 213 48.01 -7.30 12.40
N GLY A 214 47.81 -8.02 13.52
CA GLY A 214 48.25 -9.38 13.74
C GLY A 214 47.66 -10.43 12.80
N GLY A 215 46.34 -10.36 12.56
CA GLY A 215 45.66 -11.27 11.63
C GLY A 215 46.04 -11.03 10.16
N ALA A 216 46.20 -9.77 9.75
CA ALA A 216 46.55 -9.41 8.38
C ALA A 216 47.98 -9.84 7.98
N ARG A 217 48.96 -9.73 8.89
CA ARG A 217 50.34 -10.20 8.62
C ARG A 217 50.43 -11.73 8.53
N SER A 218 49.71 -12.46 9.37
CA SER A 218 49.67 -13.93 9.33
C SER A 218 49.00 -14.49 8.08
N ALA A 219 48.04 -13.75 7.51
CA ALA A 219 47.42 -14.11 6.23
C ALA A 219 48.30 -13.78 5.01
N MET A 220 49.21 -12.81 5.13
CA MET A 220 49.99 -12.27 4.00
C MET A 220 51.43 -12.80 3.92
N SER A 221 52.02 -13.31 5.01
CA SER A 221 53.41 -13.81 5.04
C SER A 221 53.58 -15.28 4.63
N GLY A 222 52.66 -15.86 3.87
CA GLY A 222 52.91 -17.11 3.14
C GLY A 222 53.20 -18.34 4.01
N GLY A 223 52.43 -18.56 5.09
CA GLY A 223 52.37 -19.85 5.75
C GLY A 223 51.55 -20.85 4.93
N GLY A 224 52.17 -21.48 3.93
CA GLY A 224 51.57 -22.62 3.24
C GLY A 224 51.36 -23.80 4.20
N GLY A 225 50.11 -24.10 4.50
CA GLY A 225 49.69 -25.30 5.23
C GLY A 225 48.17 -25.43 5.10
N GLY A 226 47.73 -26.41 4.32
CA GLY A 226 46.31 -26.60 4.00
C GLY A 226 45.43 -26.91 5.22
N GLY A 227 44.13 -26.81 4.99
CA GLY A 227 43.10 -27.20 5.94
C GLY A 227 42.29 -25.99 6.40
N GLY A 228 40.97 -26.07 6.25
CA GLY A 228 40.03 -25.02 6.60
C GLY A 228 40.28 -24.44 7.99
N GLY A 229 40.54 -23.13 8.04
CA GLY A 229 40.77 -22.39 9.26
C GLY A 229 40.07 -21.04 9.16
N GLY A 230 38.74 -21.05 9.38
CA GLY A 230 38.05 -19.86 9.87
C GLY A 230 38.67 -19.37 11.20
N PRO A 231 38.23 -18.22 11.74
CA PRO A 231 38.94 -17.38 12.71
C PRO A 231 39.54 -18.16 13.90
N GLY A 232 40.77 -18.65 13.71
CA GLY A 232 41.38 -19.72 14.52
C GLY A 232 42.17 -19.24 15.73
N ASN A 233 41.79 -18.11 16.34
CA ASN A 233 42.31 -17.75 17.67
C ASN A 233 41.29 -17.04 18.56
N PHE A 234 39.99 -17.15 18.25
CA PHE A 234 38.92 -16.82 19.18
C PHE A 234 38.36 -18.13 19.73
N ASP A 235 38.75 -18.47 20.96
CA ASP A 235 38.22 -19.64 21.67
C ASP A 235 36.79 -19.38 22.16
N LEU A 236 35.84 -19.52 21.23
CA LEU A 236 34.40 -19.41 21.50
C LEU A 236 33.94 -20.44 22.55
N ALA A 237 34.60 -21.60 22.60
CA ALA A 237 34.29 -22.66 23.56
C ALA A 237 34.69 -22.27 24.98
N GLY A 238 35.87 -21.66 25.15
CA GLY A 238 36.30 -21.07 26.43
C GLY A 238 35.40 -19.94 26.91
N TRP A 239 34.87 -19.12 25.99
CA TRP A 239 33.94 -18.03 26.31
C TRP A 239 32.56 -18.53 26.77
N MET A 240 32.01 -19.58 26.14
CA MET A 240 30.73 -20.18 26.56
C MET A 240 30.85 -21.07 27.80
N ALA A 241 32.03 -21.64 28.07
CA ALA A 241 32.26 -22.49 29.25
C ALA A 241 32.30 -21.71 30.58
N GLY A 242 32.41 -20.37 30.54
CA GLY A 242 32.49 -19.50 31.72
C GLY A 242 31.18 -18.88 32.21
N THR A 243 30.03 -19.12 31.56
CA THR A 243 28.75 -18.46 31.90
C THR A 243 27.63 -19.38 32.37
N ALA A 244 27.94 -20.63 32.76
CA ALA A 244 26.96 -21.48 33.42
C ALA A 244 27.00 -21.24 34.95
N PRO A 245 25.95 -20.70 35.58
CA PRO A 245 25.80 -20.81 37.03
C PRO A 245 25.54 -22.30 37.34
N GLY A 246 26.43 -22.92 38.10
CA GLY A 246 26.20 -24.24 38.70
C GLY A 246 25.07 -24.17 39.76
N PRO A 247 24.55 -25.35 40.16
CA PRO A 247 23.22 -25.55 40.75
C PRO A 247 22.95 -24.80 42.06
#